data_AF-A0A5Q4GUE1-F1
#
_entry.id   AF-A0A5Q4GUE1-F1
#
_cell.length_a   1.000
_cell.length_b   1.000
_cell.length_c   1.000
_cell.angle_alpha   90.00
_cell.angle_beta   90.00
_cell.angle_gamma   90.00
#
_symmetry.space_group_name_H-M   'P 1'
#
loop_
_entity.id
_entity.type
_entity.pdbx_description
1 polymer ?
#
loop_
_entity_poly.entity_id
_entity_poly.type
_entity_poly.pdbx_seq_one_letter_code
_entity_poly.pdbx_strand_id
1 'polypeptide(L)'
;MKMFEHACGSCGKLHRVDAKCAGASITCRCGFQTLLPSLSELKEWAGTAVLDAPTAETITEMVARGVLPESPFCVECRMKCDVVPLIAVRGPARGESHSTEFASHGDALSAVVGGFLFFAAPFLPSGEGREPEVGRVAIVHVPMHICGYCWNLTLGYGTDTLLRVLVFVFSVVTGLLLLLWFAAPWLVFDLPFGYVMMAGAAAFAFWVVRRWNLARLAVRLRSCVKKTPLYARLLEEYPQAKIVRGQSQVRSPILGSGASNGNSIGGVGESRAGESGKRIAGKGMKR
;
A
#
# COMPACT_ATOMS: atom_id res chain seq x y z
N MET A 1 -34.52 3.48 -4.67
CA MET A 1 -33.91 3.40 -3.31
C MET A 1 -34.27 2.05 -2.72
N LYS A 2 -33.32 1.30 -2.16
CA LYS A 2 -33.61 0.01 -1.51
C LYS A 2 -34.06 0.28 -0.08
N MET A 3 -35.19 -0.31 0.33
CA MET A 3 -35.66 -0.29 1.72
C MET A 3 -35.39 -1.65 2.37
N PHE A 4 -35.09 -1.64 3.65
CA PHE A 4 -34.86 -2.84 4.47
C PHE A 4 -35.92 -2.93 5.56
N GLU A 5 -36.18 -4.13 6.05
CA GLU A 5 -37.12 -4.37 7.14
C GLU A 5 -36.36 -4.82 8.40
N HIS A 6 -36.61 -4.17 9.53
CA HIS A 6 -35.99 -4.47 10.82
C HIS A 6 -37.06 -4.63 11.91
N ALA A 7 -37.04 -5.74 12.64
CA ALA A 7 -38.00 -6.01 13.70
C ALA A 7 -37.58 -5.33 15.02
N CYS A 8 -38.51 -4.63 15.68
CA CYS A 8 -38.26 -4.08 17.00
C CYS A 8 -38.08 -5.21 18.04
N GLY A 9 -36.96 -5.22 18.76
CA GLY A 9 -36.66 -6.26 19.76
C GLY A 9 -37.66 -6.37 20.92
N SER A 10 -38.43 -5.31 21.21
CA SER A 10 -39.44 -5.32 22.29
C SER A 10 -40.83 -5.74 21.80
N CYS A 11 -41.33 -5.16 20.70
CA CYS A 11 -42.71 -5.38 20.27
C CYS A 11 -42.86 -6.24 19.00
N GLY A 12 -41.76 -6.65 18.37
CA GLY A 12 -41.74 -7.46 17.16
C GLY A 12 -42.24 -6.77 15.88
N LYS A 13 -42.67 -5.50 15.95
CA LYS A 13 -43.14 -4.77 14.76
C LYS A 13 -41.99 -4.52 13.78
N LEU A 14 -42.25 -4.80 12.50
CA LEU A 14 -41.31 -4.52 11.41
C LEU A 14 -41.34 -3.02 11.06
N HIS A 15 -40.15 -2.43 11.00
CA HIS A 15 -39.92 -1.06 10.57
C HIS A 15 -39.23 -1.07 9.21
N ARG A 16 -39.76 -0.29 8.25
CA ARG A 16 -39.07 -0.01 7.00
C ARG A 16 -38.04 1.08 7.21
N VAL A 17 -36.80 0.78 6.86
CA VAL A 17 -35.65 1.67 7.04
C VAL A 17 -34.90 1.85 5.74
N ASP A 18 -34.49 3.09 5.49
CA ASP A 18 -33.61 3.45 4.37
C ASP A 18 -32.17 3.02 4.69
N ALA A 19 -31.40 2.68 3.66
CA ALA A 19 -29.96 2.45 3.73
C ALA A 19 -29.20 3.56 4.48
N LYS A 20 -29.66 4.81 4.37
CA LYS A 20 -29.06 5.97 5.06
C LYS A 20 -29.20 5.94 6.58
N CYS A 21 -30.13 5.14 7.10
CA CYS A 21 -30.36 5.00 8.54
C CYS A 21 -29.55 3.86 9.18
N ALA A 22 -28.72 3.14 8.41
CA ALA A 22 -27.89 2.07 8.94
C ALA A 22 -26.92 2.59 10.02
N GLY A 23 -26.85 1.90 11.16
CA GLY A 23 -26.08 2.33 12.33
C GLY A 23 -26.71 3.47 13.16
N ALA A 24 -27.86 4.03 12.76
CA ALA A 24 -28.58 5.05 13.54
C ALA A 24 -29.52 4.40 14.58
N SER A 25 -29.91 5.14 15.61
CA SER A 25 -30.97 4.71 16.53
C SER A 25 -32.35 5.15 16.01
N ILE A 26 -33.32 4.24 15.98
CA ILE A 26 -34.73 4.59 15.71
C ILE A 26 -35.60 4.31 16.93
N THR A 27 -36.57 5.21 17.17
CA THR A 27 -37.56 5.05 18.23
C THR A 27 -38.78 4.31 17.68
N CYS A 28 -39.07 3.14 18.22
CA CYS A 28 -40.29 2.40 17.91
C CYS A 28 -41.51 3.10 18.53
N ARG A 29 -42.70 2.87 17.96
CA ARG A 29 -43.97 3.36 18.54
C ARG A 29 -44.27 2.82 19.94
N CYS A 30 -43.64 1.72 20.36
CA CYS A 30 -43.72 1.24 21.74
C CYS A 30 -42.86 2.07 22.73
N GLY A 31 -42.15 3.10 22.25
CA GLY A 31 -41.24 3.92 23.05
C GLY A 31 -39.81 3.36 23.14
N PHE A 32 -39.58 2.12 22.71
CA PHE A 32 -38.26 1.49 22.76
C PHE A 32 -37.35 2.02 21.64
N GLN A 33 -36.13 2.43 21.99
CA GLN A 33 -35.10 2.79 21.02
C GLN A 33 -34.30 1.55 20.62
N THR A 34 -34.24 1.25 19.33
CA THR A 34 -33.43 0.16 18.79
C THR A 34 -32.28 0.74 17.97
N LEU A 35 -31.05 0.30 18.23
CA LEU A 35 -29.92 0.58 17.35
C LEU A 35 -30.09 -0.23 16.07
N LEU A 36 -30.15 0.45 14.92
CA LEU A 36 -30.13 -0.25 13.65
C LEU A 36 -28.78 -0.91 13.42
N PRO A 37 -28.76 -2.16 12.95
CA PRO A 37 -27.52 -2.81 12.55
C PRO A 37 -26.84 -2.06 11.40
N SER A 38 -25.60 -2.41 11.16
CA SER A 38 -24.80 -1.87 10.05
C SER A 38 -25.44 -2.18 8.70
N LEU A 39 -25.08 -1.43 7.65
CA LEU A 39 -25.67 -1.59 6.32
C LEU A 39 -25.39 -2.99 5.74
N SER A 40 -24.25 -3.59 6.10
CA SER A 40 -23.86 -4.96 5.74
C SER A 40 -24.82 -5.98 6.34
N GLU A 41 -25.09 -5.90 7.64
CA GLU A 41 -26.02 -6.81 8.35
C GLU A 41 -27.46 -6.65 7.82
N LEU A 42 -27.91 -5.42 7.55
CA LEU A 42 -29.24 -5.20 6.94
C LEU A 42 -29.38 -5.84 5.56
N LYS A 43 -28.31 -5.85 4.75
CA LYS A 43 -28.30 -6.52 3.43
C LYS A 43 -28.33 -8.04 3.58
N GLU A 44 -27.55 -8.56 4.54
CA GLU A 44 -27.51 -9.98 4.86
C GLU A 44 -28.90 -10.49 5.28
N TRP A 45 -29.58 -9.78 6.18
CA TRP A 45 -30.94 -10.14 6.62
C TRP A 45 -31.98 -10.07 5.50
N ALA A 46 -31.81 -9.14 4.55
CA ALA A 46 -32.71 -9.02 3.41
C ALA A 46 -32.55 -10.14 2.37
N GLY A 47 -31.70 -11.14 2.62
CA GLY A 47 -31.37 -12.20 1.65
C GLY A 47 -30.81 -11.64 0.34
N THR A 48 -30.47 -10.36 0.32
CA THR A 48 -29.78 -9.76 -0.80
C THR A 48 -28.37 -10.23 -0.61
N ALA A 49 -27.99 -11.30 -1.34
CA ALA A 49 -26.64 -11.86 -1.33
C ALA A 49 -25.68 -10.70 -1.13
N VAL A 50 -25.01 -10.71 0.04
CA VAL A 50 -24.10 -9.65 0.47
C VAL A 50 -23.34 -9.28 -0.78
N LEU A 51 -23.64 -8.11 -1.37
CA LEU A 51 -22.92 -7.68 -2.57
C LEU A 51 -21.47 -7.83 -2.17
N ASP A 52 -20.77 -8.77 -2.82
CA ASP A 52 -19.48 -9.30 -2.36
C ASP A 52 -18.73 -8.15 -1.72
N ALA A 53 -18.55 -8.21 -0.39
CA ALA A 53 -17.93 -7.11 0.34
C ALA A 53 -16.69 -6.73 -0.47
N PRO A 54 -16.55 -5.45 -0.87
CA PRO A 54 -15.56 -5.05 -1.86
C PRO A 54 -14.24 -5.68 -1.47
N THR A 55 -13.51 -6.28 -2.42
CA THR A 55 -12.38 -7.17 -2.11
C THR A 55 -11.37 -6.47 -1.19
N ALA A 56 -11.28 -5.14 -1.33
CA ALA A 56 -10.55 -4.22 -0.46
C ALA A 56 -10.87 -4.34 1.04
N GLU A 57 -12.16 -4.36 1.40
CA GLU A 57 -12.64 -4.43 2.78
C GLU A 57 -12.36 -5.82 3.38
N THR A 58 -12.59 -6.88 2.61
CA THR A 58 -12.23 -8.25 2.99
C THR A 58 -10.73 -8.40 3.28
N ILE A 59 -9.87 -7.86 2.42
CA ILE A 59 -8.41 -7.86 2.64
C ILE A 59 -8.05 -7.06 3.90
N THR A 60 -8.66 -5.89 4.09
CA THR A 60 -8.40 -5.03 5.26
C THR A 60 -8.76 -5.74 6.56
N GLU A 61 -9.91 -6.44 6.58
CA GLU A 61 -10.35 -7.23 7.72
C GLU A 61 -9.43 -8.44 7.97
N MET A 62 -9.02 -9.16 6.91
CA MET A 62 -8.05 -10.26 7.01
C MET A 62 -6.73 -9.80 7.62
N VAL A 63 -6.21 -8.65 7.17
CA VAL A 63 -4.98 -8.03 7.70
C VAL A 63 -5.18 -7.61 9.15
N ALA A 64 -6.32 -7.02 9.51
CA ALA A 64 -6.64 -6.62 10.88
C ALA A 64 -6.72 -7.83 11.83
N ARG A 65 -7.25 -8.96 11.34
CA ARG A 65 -7.30 -10.24 12.08
C ARG A 65 -5.96 -10.98 12.10
N GLY A 66 -4.93 -10.48 11.41
CA GLY A 66 -3.64 -11.16 11.28
C GLY A 66 -3.67 -12.44 10.43
N VAL A 67 -4.76 -12.65 9.68
CA VAL A 67 -4.92 -13.79 8.77
C VAL A 67 -4.39 -13.37 7.41
N LEU A 68 -3.12 -13.66 7.14
CA LEU A 68 -2.51 -13.46 5.82
C LEU A 68 -2.87 -14.63 4.87
N PRO A 69 -2.87 -14.42 3.54
CA PRO A 69 -2.98 -15.52 2.60
C PRO A 69 -1.86 -16.55 2.83
N GLU A 70 -2.24 -17.82 2.87
CA GLU A 70 -1.56 -18.91 3.60
C GLU A 70 -0.20 -19.37 3.05
N SER A 71 0.41 -18.69 2.07
CA SER A 71 1.64 -19.21 1.46
C SER A 71 2.89 -18.69 2.18
N PRO A 72 3.66 -19.53 2.91
CA PRO A 72 4.97 -19.14 3.46
C PRO A 72 6.07 -19.06 2.40
N PHE A 73 5.69 -19.14 1.11
CA PHE A 73 6.59 -19.23 -0.03
C PHE A 73 6.58 -17.92 -0.81
N CYS A 74 7.74 -17.55 -1.34
CA CYS A 74 7.88 -16.40 -2.21
C CYS A 74 7.01 -16.56 -3.46
N VAL A 75 6.23 -15.52 -3.78
CA VAL A 75 5.35 -15.48 -4.95
C VAL A 75 6.12 -15.64 -6.29
N GLU A 76 7.41 -15.31 -6.32
CA GLU A 76 8.24 -15.39 -7.52
C GLU A 76 9.04 -16.69 -7.60
N CYS A 77 9.91 -16.96 -6.62
CA CYS A 77 10.82 -18.11 -6.66
C CYS A 77 10.32 -19.35 -5.91
N ARG A 78 9.16 -19.27 -5.23
CA ARG A 78 8.58 -20.35 -4.40
C ARG A 78 9.44 -20.85 -3.25
N MET A 79 10.54 -20.18 -2.90
CA MET A 79 11.32 -20.52 -1.70
C MET A 79 10.63 -20.00 -0.44
N LYS A 80 10.82 -20.69 0.70
CA LYS A 80 10.24 -20.31 1.99
C LYS A 80 10.81 -18.95 2.46
N CYS A 81 9.96 -18.00 2.84
CA CYS A 81 10.37 -16.63 3.17
C CYS A 81 9.50 -15.98 4.27
N ASP A 82 10.17 -15.33 5.23
CA ASP A 82 9.51 -14.70 6.38
C ASP A 82 9.20 -13.19 6.16
N VAL A 83 9.69 -12.62 5.05
CA VAL A 83 9.54 -11.18 4.77
C VAL A 83 8.24 -10.89 4.03
N VAL A 84 7.45 -9.98 4.61
CA VAL A 84 6.17 -9.51 4.05
C VAL A 84 6.30 -8.02 3.68
N PRO A 85 6.75 -7.67 2.47
CA PRO A 85 6.59 -6.31 1.97
C PRO A 85 5.11 -5.91 1.99
N LEU A 86 4.84 -4.74 2.56
CA LEU A 86 3.52 -4.11 2.54
C LEU A 86 3.38 -3.34 1.24
N ILE A 87 2.42 -3.71 0.41
CA ILE A 87 2.09 -2.96 -0.81
C ILE A 87 0.82 -2.16 -0.55
N ALA A 88 0.86 -0.86 -0.83
CA ALA A 88 -0.34 -0.04 -0.81
C ALA A 88 -0.97 -0.04 -2.21
N VAL A 89 -2.23 -0.47 -2.30
CA VAL A 89 -3.03 -0.35 -3.50
C VAL A 89 -3.93 0.86 -3.33
N ARG A 90 -3.71 1.88 -4.16
CA ARG A 90 -4.53 3.09 -4.19
C ARG A 90 -5.59 2.95 -5.29
N GLY A 91 -6.87 2.91 -4.90
CA GLY A 91 -7.99 3.08 -5.83
C GLY A 91 -8.18 4.55 -6.23
N PRO A 92 -8.88 4.85 -7.34
CA PRO A 92 -9.21 6.23 -7.68
C PRO A 92 -10.22 6.76 -6.65
N ALA A 93 -10.13 8.04 -6.30
CA ALA A 93 -11.19 8.69 -5.55
C ALA A 93 -12.47 8.64 -6.39
N ARG A 94 -13.52 8.03 -5.87
CA ARG A 94 -14.82 7.91 -6.53
C ARG A 94 -15.46 9.30 -6.57
N GLY A 95 -15.24 10.06 -7.64
CA GLY A 95 -15.84 11.38 -7.84
C GLY A 95 -14.90 12.49 -8.30
N GLU A 96 -13.61 12.21 -8.51
CA GLU A 96 -12.66 13.25 -8.93
C GLU A 96 -12.66 13.37 -10.45
N SER A 97 -13.57 14.22 -10.95
CA SER A 97 -13.54 14.69 -12.34
C SER A 97 -12.20 15.38 -12.58
N HIS A 98 -11.43 14.83 -13.51
CA HIS A 98 -10.16 15.36 -14.01
C HIS A 98 -10.30 16.83 -14.45
N SER A 99 -10.21 17.77 -13.51
CA SER A 99 -9.89 19.16 -13.82
C SER A 99 -8.39 19.19 -14.09
N THR A 100 -8.02 18.98 -15.35
CA THR A 100 -6.73 19.41 -15.87
C THR A 100 -6.72 20.94 -15.84
N GLU A 101 -6.49 21.51 -14.65
CA GLU A 101 -6.29 22.93 -14.52
C GLU A 101 -4.97 23.27 -15.20
N PHE A 102 -5.15 23.88 -16.37
CA PHE A 102 -4.20 24.60 -17.16
C PHE A 102 -3.17 25.33 -16.28
N ALA A 103 -1.92 24.88 -16.32
CA ALA A 103 -0.79 25.76 -16.00
C ALA A 103 -0.62 26.74 -17.17
N SER A 104 -1.38 27.83 -17.14
CA SER A 104 -1.25 28.94 -18.09
C SER A 104 -0.09 29.86 -17.67
N HIS A 105 0.71 30.23 -18.68
CA HIS A 105 1.59 31.40 -18.78
C HIS A 105 2.18 31.96 -17.47
N GLY A 106 3.38 31.47 -17.10
CA GLY A 106 4.25 32.16 -16.15
C GLY A 106 5.61 32.45 -16.79
N ASP A 107 5.87 33.73 -17.08
CA ASP A 107 7.11 34.44 -17.37
C ASP A 107 8.42 33.68 -17.63
N ALA A 108 9.22 34.15 -18.59
CA ALA A 108 10.55 33.62 -18.95
C ALA A 108 11.53 33.44 -17.76
N LEU A 109 11.30 34.12 -16.64
CA LEU A 109 12.04 33.95 -15.39
C LEU A 109 11.74 32.61 -14.70
N SER A 110 10.51 32.09 -14.85
CA SER A 110 10.12 30.75 -14.42
C SER A 110 10.77 29.64 -15.26
N ALA A 111 11.15 29.91 -16.51
CA ALA A 111 11.88 28.95 -17.33
C ALA A 111 13.33 28.77 -16.86
N VAL A 112 13.96 29.84 -16.33
CA VAL A 112 15.33 29.78 -15.78
C VAL A 112 15.33 29.16 -14.38
N VAL A 113 14.46 29.64 -13.48
CA VAL A 113 14.32 29.08 -12.12
C VAL A 113 13.74 27.66 -12.19
N GLY A 114 12.77 27.43 -13.06
CA GLY A 114 12.21 26.12 -13.36
C GLY A 114 13.23 25.20 -14.00
N GLY A 115 14.11 25.68 -14.89
CA GLY A 115 15.22 24.91 -15.42
C GLY A 115 16.16 24.44 -14.29
N PHE A 116 16.60 25.35 -13.43
CA PHE A 116 17.47 25.01 -12.29
C PHE A 116 16.78 24.07 -11.28
N LEU A 117 15.50 24.33 -10.95
CA LEU A 117 14.68 23.46 -10.13
C LEU A 117 14.39 22.12 -10.80
N PHE A 118 14.34 22.04 -12.13
CA PHE A 118 14.16 20.78 -12.88
C PHE A 118 15.43 19.92 -12.79
N PHE A 119 16.61 20.53 -12.80
CA PHE A 119 17.88 19.86 -12.55
C PHE A 119 18.07 19.45 -11.08
N ALA A 120 17.57 20.26 -10.13
CA ALA A 120 17.60 19.94 -8.71
C ALA A 120 16.45 19.02 -8.25
N ALA A 121 15.35 18.94 -9.00
CA ALA A 121 14.16 18.12 -8.70
C ALA A 121 14.44 16.63 -8.44
N PRO A 122 15.37 15.95 -9.14
CA PRO A 122 15.71 14.57 -8.78
C PRO A 122 16.48 14.43 -7.46
N PHE A 123 17.11 15.50 -6.96
CA PHE A 123 17.84 15.54 -5.68
C PHE A 123 17.02 16.03 -4.51
N LEU A 124 16.02 16.88 -4.77
CA LEU A 124 15.01 17.16 -3.76
C LEU A 124 14.39 15.81 -3.38
N PRO A 125 14.37 15.44 -2.08
CA PRO A 125 13.60 14.29 -1.66
C PRO A 125 12.23 14.55 -2.24
N SER A 126 11.78 13.65 -3.13
CA SER A 126 10.47 13.73 -3.72
C SER A 126 9.54 13.63 -2.53
N GLY A 127 9.22 14.79 -1.93
CA GLY A 127 8.43 14.88 -0.73
C GLY A 127 7.21 14.10 -1.12
N GLU A 128 7.00 12.98 -0.43
CA GLU A 128 5.82 12.16 -0.60
C GLU A 128 4.69 13.15 -0.48
N GLY A 129 4.15 13.55 -1.64
CA GLY A 129 3.31 14.71 -1.73
C GLY A 129 2.23 14.45 -0.72
N ARG A 130 2.08 15.36 0.25
CA ARG A 130 0.93 15.34 1.14
C ARG A 130 -0.26 15.46 0.22
N GLU A 131 -0.77 14.32 -0.21
CA GLU A 131 -1.88 14.26 -1.14
C GLU A 131 -3.05 14.87 -0.40
N PRO A 132 -3.74 15.83 -1.01
CA PRO A 132 -4.89 16.46 -0.40
C PRO A 132 -5.87 15.35 0.01
N GLU A 133 -6.22 15.31 1.29
CA GLU A 133 -7.25 14.43 1.84
C GLU A 133 -8.62 14.87 1.30
N VAL A 134 -8.88 14.68 0.02
CA VAL A 134 -10.17 15.03 -0.59
C VAL A 134 -10.71 13.80 -1.31
N GLY A 135 -11.69 13.17 -0.66
CA GLY A 135 -12.30 11.91 -1.09
C GLY A 135 -11.62 10.70 -0.43
N ARG A 136 -12.41 9.78 0.13
CA ARG A 136 -11.90 8.54 0.76
C ARG A 136 -11.21 7.66 -0.28
N VAL A 137 -9.93 7.90 -0.51
CA VAL A 137 -9.07 7.00 -1.25
C VAL A 137 -8.82 5.79 -0.35
N ALA A 138 -9.43 4.67 -0.69
CA ALA A 138 -9.16 3.41 0.00
C ALA A 138 -7.71 2.99 -0.31
N ILE A 139 -6.83 3.19 0.66
CA ILE A 139 -5.48 2.63 0.65
C ILE A 139 -5.60 1.25 1.28
N VAL A 140 -5.50 0.21 0.46
CA VAL A 140 -5.52 -1.18 0.94
C VAL A 140 -4.10 -1.65 1.08
N HIS A 141 -3.73 -2.07 2.29
CA HIS A 141 -2.44 -2.69 2.54
C HIS A 141 -2.51 -4.17 2.21
N VAL A 142 -1.70 -4.57 1.23
CA VAL A 142 -1.67 -5.91 0.65
C VAL A 142 -0.35 -6.56 1.06
N PRO A 143 -0.34 -7.42 2.09
CA PRO A 143 0.87 -8.13 2.48
C PRO A 143 1.17 -9.25 1.48
N MET A 144 2.42 -9.39 1.06
CA MET A 144 2.81 -10.49 0.18
C MET A 144 4.19 -11.02 0.50
N HIS A 145 4.39 -12.33 0.38
CA HIS A 145 5.68 -12.97 0.62
C HIS A 145 6.59 -12.81 -0.61
N ILE A 146 7.60 -11.93 -0.51
CA ILE A 146 8.70 -11.86 -1.48
C ILE A 146 10.03 -11.98 -0.73
N CYS A 147 10.89 -12.89 -1.18
CA CYS A 147 12.25 -13.01 -0.66
C CYS A 147 13.10 -11.76 -0.97
N GLY A 148 14.09 -11.44 -0.13
CA GLY A 148 14.96 -10.28 -0.35
C GLY A 148 15.67 -10.29 -1.72
N TYR A 149 16.01 -11.48 -2.24
CA TYR A 149 16.62 -11.63 -3.56
C TYR A 149 15.65 -11.24 -4.69
N CYS A 150 14.44 -11.81 -4.71
CA CYS A 150 13.40 -11.46 -5.69
C CYS A 150 12.94 -10.02 -5.51
N TRP A 151 12.91 -9.50 -4.29
CA TRP A 151 12.64 -8.09 -4.02
C TRP A 151 13.71 -7.22 -4.67
N ASN A 152 15.00 -7.45 -4.42
CA ASN A 152 16.08 -6.68 -5.03
C ASN A 152 16.12 -6.80 -6.56
N LEU A 153 15.89 -8.01 -7.09
CA LEU A 153 15.82 -8.26 -8.53
C LEU A 153 14.62 -7.56 -9.19
N THR A 154 13.48 -7.53 -8.49
CA THR A 154 12.26 -6.88 -8.97
C THR A 154 12.39 -5.37 -8.87
N LEU A 155 12.93 -4.84 -7.77
CA LEU A 155 13.03 -3.41 -7.49
C LEU A 155 14.22 -2.72 -8.18
N GLY A 156 15.18 -3.46 -8.70
CA GLY A 156 16.35 -2.89 -9.36
C GLY A 156 17.16 -1.99 -8.43
N TYR A 157 17.30 -2.37 -7.15
CA TYR A 157 17.99 -1.52 -6.15
C TYR A 157 19.42 -1.14 -6.59
N GLY A 158 20.08 -2.04 -7.34
CA GLY A 158 21.40 -1.77 -7.93
C GLY A 158 21.38 -0.72 -9.04
N THR A 159 20.36 -0.71 -9.91
CA THR A 159 20.31 0.26 -11.03
C THR A 159 19.95 1.65 -10.55
N ASP A 160 19.11 1.79 -9.51
CA ASP A 160 18.77 3.10 -8.95
C ASP A 160 19.99 3.76 -8.30
N THR A 161 20.83 2.97 -7.61
CA THR A 161 22.06 3.48 -6.99
C THR A 161 23.09 3.92 -8.04
N LEU A 162 23.37 3.08 -9.05
CA LEU A 162 24.30 3.41 -10.12
C LEU A 162 23.83 4.62 -10.93
N LEU A 163 22.52 4.70 -11.21
CA LEU A 163 21.94 5.84 -11.91
C LEU A 163 22.04 7.13 -11.07
N ARG A 164 21.79 7.08 -9.76
CA ARG A 164 22.00 8.23 -8.86
C ARG A 164 23.46 8.68 -8.85
N VAL A 165 24.40 7.74 -8.79
CA VAL A 165 25.85 8.06 -8.84
C VAL A 165 26.21 8.70 -10.18
N LEU A 166 25.74 8.16 -11.31
CA LEU A 166 25.99 8.74 -12.63
C LEU A 166 25.43 10.16 -12.76
N VAL A 167 24.20 10.40 -12.27
CA VAL A 167 23.62 11.76 -12.28
C VAL A 167 24.40 12.70 -11.36
N PHE A 168 24.82 12.24 -10.18
CA PHE A 168 25.64 13.04 -9.29
C PHE A 168 26.97 13.43 -9.95
N VAL A 169 27.68 12.47 -10.55
CA VAL A 169 28.93 12.74 -11.27
C VAL A 169 28.70 13.71 -12.43
N PHE A 170 27.66 13.49 -13.24
CA PHE A 170 27.35 14.37 -14.36
C PHE A 170 27.00 15.80 -13.89
N SER A 171 26.26 15.93 -12.79
CA SER A 171 25.92 17.22 -12.19
C SER A 171 27.15 17.95 -11.65
N VAL A 172 28.05 17.26 -10.96
CA VAL A 172 29.33 17.82 -10.46
C VAL A 172 30.21 18.27 -11.62
N VAL A 173 30.38 17.44 -12.64
CA VAL A 173 31.17 17.78 -13.85
C VAL A 173 30.58 18.99 -14.55
N THR A 174 29.26 19.01 -14.76
CA THR A 174 28.56 20.16 -15.37
C THR A 174 28.76 21.43 -14.53
N GLY A 175 28.66 21.35 -13.21
CA GLY A 175 28.86 22.47 -12.29
C GLY A 175 30.29 23.01 -12.31
N LEU A 176 31.30 22.15 -12.31
CA LEU A 176 32.70 22.54 -12.42
C LEU A 176 33.01 23.23 -13.74
N LEU A 177 32.45 22.73 -14.84
CA LEU A 177 32.61 23.33 -16.16
C LEU A 177 31.94 24.70 -16.26
N LEU A 178 30.76 24.88 -15.66
CA LEU A 178 30.12 26.20 -15.53
C LEU A 178 30.98 27.17 -14.70
N LEU A 179 31.58 26.71 -13.61
CA LEU A 179 32.44 27.55 -12.77
C LEU A 179 33.69 28.00 -13.54
N LEU A 180 34.29 27.09 -14.31
CA LEU A 180 35.42 27.37 -15.18
C LEU A 180 35.06 28.35 -16.31
N TRP A 181 33.83 28.26 -16.84
CA TRP A 181 33.27 29.21 -17.81
C TRP A 181 33.20 30.64 -17.26
N PHE A 182 32.72 30.80 -16.02
CA PHE A 182 32.67 32.10 -15.35
C PHE A 182 34.06 32.65 -15.00
N ALA A 183 35.01 31.79 -14.65
CA ALA A 183 36.36 32.20 -14.27
C ALA A 183 37.22 32.63 -15.46
N ALA A 184 37.00 32.06 -16.64
CA ALA A 184 37.80 32.32 -17.84
C ALA A 184 36.93 32.42 -19.11
N PRO A 185 36.11 33.47 -19.25
CA PRO A 185 35.15 33.60 -20.35
C PRO A 185 35.81 33.64 -21.73
N TRP A 186 37.03 34.19 -21.83
CA TRP A 186 37.81 34.27 -23.07
C TRP A 186 38.20 32.90 -23.65
N LEU A 187 38.20 31.83 -22.87
CA LEU A 187 38.56 30.48 -23.33
C LEU A 187 37.40 29.74 -24.01
N VAL A 188 36.16 30.22 -23.88
CA VAL A 188 34.96 29.38 -24.14
C VAL A 188 33.87 30.12 -24.94
N PHE A 189 34.17 31.28 -25.52
CA PHE A 189 33.17 32.13 -26.18
C PHE A 189 32.45 31.45 -27.38
N ASP A 190 33.02 30.40 -27.97
CA ASP A 190 32.42 29.67 -29.11
C ASP A 190 31.63 28.39 -28.76
N LEU A 191 31.62 27.93 -27.51
CA LEU A 191 31.03 26.63 -27.11
C LEU A 191 29.80 26.64 -26.18
N PRO A 192 29.14 27.76 -25.82
CA PRO A 192 28.11 27.75 -24.78
C PRO A 192 26.85 26.96 -25.20
N PHE A 193 26.50 26.97 -26.50
CA PHE A 193 25.28 26.31 -26.98
C PHE A 193 25.38 24.78 -26.93
N GLY A 194 26.56 24.23 -27.25
CA GLY A 194 26.81 22.79 -27.20
C GLY A 194 26.66 22.21 -25.79
N TYR A 195 27.12 22.95 -24.78
CA TYR A 195 27.05 22.52 -23.39
C TYR A 195 25.64 22.49 -22.83
N VAL A 196 24.86 23.55 -23.07
CA VAL A 196 23.47 23.61 -22.62
C VAL A 196 22.65 22.48 -23.28
N MET A 197 22.89 22.23 -24.57
CA MET A 197 22.26 21.12 -25.29
C MET A 197 22.68 19.75 -24.74
N MET A 198 23.96 19.54 -24.39
CA MET A 198 24.43 18.28 -23.83
C MET A 198 23.88 18.02 -22.42
N ALA A 199 23.86 19.05 -21.56
CA ALA A 199 23.28 18.94 -20.23
C ALA A 199 21.77 18.67 -20.30
N GLY A 200 21.05 19.36 -21.19
CA GLY A 200 19.63 19.14 -21.46
C GLY A 200 19.35 17.73 -21.97
N ALA A 201 20.15 17.25 -22.93
CA ALA A 201 20.03 15.90 -23.47
C ALA A 201 20.27 14.82 -22.41
N ALA A 202 21.28 14.98 -21.54
CA ALA A 202 21.55 14.05 -20.45
C ALA A 202 20.43 14.02 -19.40
N ALA A 203 19.90 15.18 -19.02
CA ALA A 203 18.76 15.27 -18.10
C ALA A 203 17.50 14.65 -18.70
N PHE A 204 17.25 14.89 -19.99
CA PHE A 204 16.13 14.27 -20.71
C PHE A 204 16.29 12.75 -20.77
N ALA A 205 17.47 12.25 -21.16
CA ALA A 205 17.75 10.82 -21.18
C ALA A 205 17.56 10.18 -19.79
N PHE A 206 18.02 10.84 -18.73
CA PHE A 206 17.80 10.39 -17.36
C PHE A 206 16.30 10.36 -16.99
N TRP A 207 15.55 11.40 -17.31
CA TRP A 207 14.11 11.46 -17.06
C TRP A 207 13.37 10.32 -17.79
N VAL A 208 13.73 10.07 -19.06
CA VAL A 208 13.19 8.96 -19.86
C VAL A 208 13.53 7.62 -19.21
N VAL A 209 14.80 7.37 -18.87
CA VAL A 209 15.24 6.11 -18.24
C VAL A 209 14.54 5.89 -16.90
N ARG A 210 14.44 6.92 -16.06
CA ARG A 210 13.73 6.87 -14.77
C ARG A 210 12.26 6.56 -14.97
N ARG A 211 11.59 7.24 -15.89
CA ARG A 211 10.17 7.01 -16.21
C ARG A 211 9.92 5.60 -16.73
N TRP A 212 10.80 5.10 -17.59
CA TRP A 212 10.73 3.75 -18.15
C TRP A 212 10.95 2.68 -17.07
N ASN A 213 11.92 2.88 -16.17
CA ASN A 213 12.16 1.97 -15.05
C ASN A 213 10.96 1.92 -14.12
N LEU A 214 10.36 3.06 -13.76
CA LEU A 214 9.14 3.10 -12.94
C LEU A 214 7.96 2.38 -13.61
N ALA A 215 7.78 2.57 -14.92
CA ALA A 215 6.73 1.87 -15.68
C ALA A 215 6.96 0.34 -15.69
N ARG A 216 8.20 -0.11 -15.94
CA ARG A 216 8.56 -1.54 -15.90
C ARG A 216 8.35 -2.14 -14.50
N LEU A 217 8.71 -1.39 -13.46
CA LEU A 217 8.49 -1.78 -12.07
C LEU A 217 7.01 -1.95 -11.75
N ALA A 218 6.17 -1.01 -12.17
CA ALA A 218 4.72 -1.09 -11.98
C ALA A 218 4.12 -2.32 -12.67
N VAL A 219 4.56 -2.64 -13.89
CA VAL A 219 4.11 -3.85 -14.63
C VAL A 219 4.54 -5.12 -13.90
N ARG A 220 5.79 -5.21 -13.44
CA ARG A 220 6.30 -6.38 -12.70
C ARG A 220 5.59 -6.58 -11.36
N LEU A 221 5.43 -5.51 -10.58
CA LEU A 221 4.70 -5.55 -9.32
C LEU A 221 3.25 -5.98 -9.54
N ARG A 222 2.59 -5.44 -10.57
CA ARG A 222 1.22 -5.83 -10.92
C ARG A 222 1.14 -7.31 -11.31
N SER A 223 2.12 -7.83 -12.05
CA SER A 223 2.21 -9.26 -12.37
C SER A 223 2.38 -10.12 -11.12
N CYS A 224 3.23 -9.70 -10.16
CA CYS A 224 3.40 -10.41 -8.89
C CYS A 224 2.11 -10.44 -8.07
N VAL A 225 1.42 -9.30 -7.96
CA VAL A 225 0.15 -9.19 -7.22
C VAL A 225 -0.92 -10.09 -7.85
N LYS A 226 -1.01 -10.15 -9.18
CA LYS A 226 -1.95 -11.03 -9.90
C LYS A 226 -1.76 -12.53 -9.65
N LYS A 227 -0.59 -12.97 -9.19
CA LYS A 227 -0.34 -14.40 -8.90
C LYS A 227 -1.12 -14.89 -7.67
N THR A 228 -1.57 -14.00 -6.80
CA THR A 228 -2.42 -14.34 -5.66
C THR A 228 -3.88 -14.13 -6.03
N PRO A 229 -4.76 -15.15 -5.95
CA PRO A 229 -6.12 -15.08 -6.49
C PRO A 229 -6.97 -13.97 -5.84
N LEU A 230 -6.80 -13.76 -4.52
CA LEU A 230 -7.48 -12.69 -3.78
C LEU A 230 -7.12 -11.30 -4.33
N TYR A 231 -5.84 -11.08 -4.62
CA TYR A 231 -5.35 -9.80 -5.12
C TYR A 231 -5.59 -9.61 -6.62
N ALA A 232 -5.70 -10.70 -7.38
CA ALA A 232 -6.17 -10.65 -8.76
C ALA A 232 -7.59 -10.08 -8.83
N ARG A 233 -8.51 -10.57 -7.98
CA ARG A 233 -9.88 -10.02 -7.87
C ARG A 233 -9.88 -8.53 -7.51
N LEU A 234 -9.02 -8.12 -6.57
CA LEU A 234 -8.87 -6.71 -6.23
C LEU A 234 -8.44 -5.86 -7.45
N LEU A 235 -7.51 -6.35 -8.27
CA LEU A 235 -7.05 -5.64 -9.47
C LEU A 235 -8.06 -5.66 -10.63
N GLU A 236 -8.97 -6.63 -10.65
CA GLU A 236 -10.11 -6.68 -11.58
C GLU A 236 -11.19 -5.69 -11.16
N GLU A 237 -11.47 -5.58 -9.86
CA GLU A 237 -12.42 -4.61 -9.29
C GLU A 237 -11.90 -3.16 -9.42
N TYR A 238 -10.58 -2.97 -9.35
CA TYR A 238 -9.93 -1.66 -9.47
C TYR A 238 -8.81 -1.65 -10.53
N PRO A 239 -9.14 -1.63 -11.85
CA PRO A 239 -8.13 -1.75 -12.90
C PRO A 239 -7.19 -0.54 -13.01
N GLN A 240 -7.63 0.62 -12.55
CA GLN A 240 -6.86 1.86 -12.45
C GLN A 240 -6.05 1.98 -11.16
N ALA A 241 -6.05 0.95 -10.29
CA ALA A 241 -5.36 1.04 -9.02
C ALA A 241 -3.84 1.19 -9.20
N LYS A 242 -3.26 2.15 -8.47
CA LYS A 242 -1.82 2.40 -8.48
C LYS A 242 -1.19 1.62 -7.35
N ILE A 243 -0.24 0.77 -7.70
CA ILE A 243 0.56 -0.01 -6.74
C ILE A 243 1.73 0.86 -6.31
N VAL A 244 1.73 1.27 -5.05
CA VAL A 244 2.81 2.03 -4.41
C VAL A 244 3.53 1.14 -3.40
N ARG A 245 4.84 1.33 -3.28
CA ARG A 245 5.63 0.63 -2.27
C ARG A 245 5.19 1.17 -0.91
N GLY A 246 4.62 0.32 -0.07
CA GLY A 246 4.46 0.67 1.33
C GLY A 246 5.82 0.70 1.99
N GLN A 247 6.03 1.63 2.92
CA GLN A 247 7.17 1.52 3.81
C GLN A 247 7.01 0.18 4.55
N SER A 248 8.04 -0.66 4.50
CA SER A 248 8.04 -1.90 5.27
C SER A 248 7.89 -1.48 6.73
N GLN A 249 6.69 -1.65 7.27
CA GLN A 249 6.52 -1.76 8.71
C GLN A 249 7.22 -3.06 9.07
N VAL A 250 8.54 -2.97 9.27
CA VAL A 250 9.29 -3.97 10.00
C VAL A 250 8.56 -4.01 11.33
N ARG A 251 7.64 -4.98 11.46
CA ARG A 251 7.17 -5.41 12.77
C ARG A 251 8.48 -5.74 13.48
N SER A 252 8.94 -4.82 14.32
CA SER A 252 9.90 -5.15 15.35
C SER A 252 9.38 -6.47 15.91
N PRO A 253 10.20 -7.55 15.91
CA PRO A 253 9.74 -8.79 16.48
C PRO A 253 9.17 -8.40 17.83
N ILE A 254 7.89 -8.71 18.02
CA ILE A 254 7.27 -8.70 19.33
C ILE A 254 8.00 -9.84 20.06
N LEU A 255 9.25 -9.56 20.43
CA LEU A 255 9.97 -10.20 21.51
C LEU A 255 9.00 -10.05 22.64
N GLY A 256 8.39 -11.17 23.02
CA GLY A 256 7.40 -11.20 24.06
C GLY A 256 7.92 -10.43 25.25
N SER A 257 7.31 -9.28 25.53
CA SER A 257 7.14 -8.83 26.91
C SER A 257 6.09 -9.75 27.55
N GLY A 258 6.44 -11.03 27.66
CA GLY A 258 5.97 -11.89 28.73
C GLY A 258 6.61 -11.41 30.03
N ALA A 259 6.19 -10.24 30.51
CA ALA A 259 6.20 -9.90 31.92
C ALA A 259 4.75 -10.13 32.37
N SER A 260 4.37 -11.35 32.76
CA SER A 260 4.49 -11.82 34.13
C SER A 260 4.01 -10.79 35.18
N ASN A 261 2.83 -10.22 34.99
CA ASN A 261 2.07 -9.75 36.14
C ASN A 261 1.26 -10.94 36.69
N GLY A 262 1.82 -11.55 37.73
CA GLY A 262 1.15 -12.54 38.54
C GLY A 262 -0.12 -11.96 39.14
N ASN A 263 -1.25 -12.50 38.72
CA ASN A 263 -2.47 -12.39 39.49
C ASN A 263 -2.61 -13.69 40.29
N SER A 264 -2.17 -13.62 41.54
CA SER A 264 -2.45 -14.60 42.58
C SER A 264 -3.95 -14.64 42.83
N ILE A 265 -4.65 -15.55 42.16
CA ILE A 265 -5.98 -15.98 42.58
C ILE A 265 -5.77 -17.20 43.46
N GLY A 266 -6.17 -17.04 44.72
CA GLY A 266 -6.05 -18.01 45.79
C GLY A 266 -6.64 -19.37 45.42
N GLY A 267 -5.98 -20.40 45.95
CA GLY A 267 -6.37 -21.78 45.78
C GLY A 267 -7.76 -22.06 46.31
N VAL A 268 -8.53 -22.79 45.50
CA VAL A 268 -9.54 -23.73 45.98
C VAL A 268 -8.96 -25.10 45.70
N GLY A 269 -8.69 -25.83 46.78
CA GLY A 269 -8.21 -27.20 46.70
C GLY A 269 -9.30 -28.11 46.17
N GLU A 270 -8.93 -29.00 45.25
CA GLU A 270 -9.72 -30.19 45.01
C GLU A 270 -8.79 -31.37 44.74
N SER A 271 -8.76 -32.26 45.72
CA SER A 271 -8.11 -33.56 45.72
C SER A 271 -8.84 -34.53 44.81
N ARG A 272 -8.12 -35.20 43.89
CA ARG A 272 -8.38 -36.56 43.37
C ARG A 272 -7.18 -36.95 42.49
N ALA A 273 -6.29 -37.85 42.91
CA ALA A 273 -6.44 -39.30 43.02
C ALA A 273 -6.60 -40.01 41.66
N GLY A 274 -5.61 -40.85 41.32
CA GLY A 274 -5.63 -41.82 40.22
C GLY A 274 -5.15 -41.24 38.89
N GLU A 275 -4.38 -41.92 38.04
CA GLU A 275 -4.00 -43.33 38.04
C GLU A 275 -2.84 -43.52 37.04
N SER A 276 -1.98 -44.46 37.41
CA SER A 276 -0.74 -44.85 36.72
C SER A 276 -1.05 -45.62 35.44
N GLY A 277 -0.64 -45.09 34.28
CA GLY A 277 -0.87 -45.68 32.95
C GLY A 277 0.41 -45.89 32.12
N LYS A 278 1.22 -46.85 32.58
CA LYS A 278 2.24 -47.67 31.89
C LYS A 278 2.28 -47.64 30.34
N ARG A 279 3.50 -47.40 29.81
CA ARG A 279 4.18 -47.93 28.60
C ARG A 279 3.32 -48.57 27.49
N ILE A 280 3.63 -48.24 26.23
CA ILE A 280 4.12 -49.20 25.21
C ILE A 280 4.96 -48.43 24.18
N ALA A 281 6.16 -48.95 23.93
CA ALA A 281 7.05 -48.58 22.85
C ALA A 281 6.59 -49.27 21.55
N GLY A 282 6.51 -48.52 20.45
CA GLY A 282 6.26 -49.04 19.11
C GLY A 282 7.35 -48.60 18.15
N LYS A 283 8.32 -49.48 17.93
CA LYS A 283 9.45 -49.36 17.02
C LYS A 283 9.14 -50.20 15.77
N GLY A 284 9.10 -49.60 14.59
CA GLY A 284 9.06 -50.30 13.29
C GLY A 284 9.42 -49.27 12.21
N MET A 285 10.59 -49.25 11.59
CA MET A 285 11.34 -50.26 10.83
C MET A 285 10.72 -50.61 9.47
N LYS A 286 11.21 -49.87 8.46
CA LYS A 286 11.52 -50.21 7.06
C LYS A 286 10.64 -51.25 6.34
N ARG A 287 10.12 -50.85 5.18
CA ARG A 287 10.60 -51.35 3.88
C ARG A 287 10.61 -50.22 2.87
#